data_AF-A0A1Q7T3S6-F1
#
_entry.id   AF-A0A1Q7T3S6-F1
#
_cell.length_a   1.000
_cell.length_b   1.000
_cell.length_c   1.000
_cell.angle_alpha   90.00
_cell.angle_beta   90.00
_cell.angle_gamma   90.00
#
_symmetry.space_group_name_H-M   'P 1'
#
loop_
_entity.id
_entity.type
_entity.pdbx_description
1 polymer ?
#
loop_
_entity_poly.entity_id
_entity_poly.type
_entity_poly.pdbx_seq_one_letter_code
_entity_poly.pdbx_strand_id
1 'polypeptide(L)'
;MATNGLNFDDREPDVVLPQPSPQRAANLEFFRTYDAPAAHSYRLDIAALSAAATRIVPAGGRTSQEMWTHHSAEALADRLGRAFVEFPGGHNGPMLHPRAFAQRLRDVLGDEQGT
;
A
#
# COMPACT_ATOMS: atom_id res chain seq x y z
N MET A 1 7.20 13.16 -16.63
CA MET A 1 7.69 13.19 -15.24
C MET A 1 7.03 12.04 -14.52
N ALA A 2 7.79 11.16 -13.86
CA ALA A 2 7.23 10.03 -13.14
C ALA A 2 6.28 10.55 -12.05
N THR A 3 4.97 10.49 -12.31
CA THR A 3 3.96 10.70 -11.29
C THR A 3 4.13 9.53 -10.32
N ASN A 4 4.26 9.79 -9.02
CA ASN A 4 4.46 8.77 -7.97
C ASN A 4 3.24 7.82 -7.80
N GLY A 5 2.62 7.33 -8.88
CA GLY A 5 1.40 6.52 -8.84
C GLY A 5 0.22 7.28 -8.23
N LEU A 6 0.29 8.61 -8.25
CA LEU A 6 -0.71 9.50 -7.67
C LEU A 6 -1.62 9.98 -8.78
N ASN A 7 -2.81 9.39 -8.84
CA ASN A 7 -3.90 9.88 -9.67
C ASN A 7 -4.99 10.43 -8.76
N PHE A 8 -5.07 11.76 -8.62
CA PHE A 8 -6.09 12.41 -7.79
C PHE A 8 -7.47 12.47 -8.45
N ASP A 9 -7.55 12.17 -9.75
CA ASP A 9 -8.80 12.11 -10.51
C ASP A 9 -9.45 10.72 -10.38
N ASP A 10 -8.64 9.68 -10.13
CA ASP A 10 -9.11 8.36 -9.69
C ASP A 10 -9.43 8.41 -8.19
N ARG A 11 -10.64 8.83 -7.86
CA ARG A 11 -11.13 8.92 -6.48
C ARG A 11 -12.65 8.77 -6.38
N GLU A 12 -13.13 8.46 -5.19
CA GLU A 12 -14.56 8.55 -4.87
C GLU A 12 -15.06 10.01 -4.98
N PRO A 13 -16.27 10.27 -5.52
CA PRO A 13 -16.71 11.62 -5.91
C PRO A 13 -16.74 12.66 -4.78
N ASP A 14 -17.01 12.23 -3.55
CA ASP A 14 -17.18 13.05 -2.36
C ASP A 14 -15.90 13.17 -1.52
N VAL A 15 -14.79 12.58 -1.97
CA VAL A 15 -13.50 12.71 -1.28
C VAL A 15 -12.97 14.13 -1.42
N VAL A 16 -12.86 14.80 -0.26
CA VAL A 16 -12.18 16.08 -0.14
C VAL A 16 -10.68 15.82 -0.06
N LEU A 17 -9.93 16.36 -1.03
CA LEU A 17 -8.48 16.24 -1.00
C LEU A 17 -7.90 17.04 0.18
N PRO A 18 -6.95 16.46 0.93
CA PRO A 18 -6.30 17.18 2.00
C PRO A 18 -5.52 18.36 1.45
N GLN A 19 -5.71 19.53 2.05
CA GLN A 19 -4.96 20.72 1.67
C GLN A 19 -3.50 20.59 2.09
N PRO A 20 -2.55 21.11 1.29
CA PRO A 20 -1.17 21.21 1.71
C PRO A 20 -1.06 22.03 3.01
N SER A 21 -0.19 21.60 3.93
CA SER A 21 0.20 22.41 5.08
C SER A 21 1.72 22.46 5.21
N PRO A 22 2.31 23.55 5.76
CA PRO A 22 3.75 23.63 5.98
C PRO A 22 4.28 22.46 6.82
N GLN A 23 3.52 22.03 7.82
CA GLN A 23 3.86 20.90 8.68
C GLN A 23 3.90 19.58 7.88
N ARG A 24 2.92 19.35 7.00
CA ARG A 24 2.90 18.14 6.17
C ARG A 24 4.04 18.13 5.14
N ALA A 25 4.39 19.28 4.60
CA ALA A 25 5.55 19.43 3.71
C ALA A 25 6.86 19.13 4.46
N ALA A 26 7.03 19.67 5.67
CA ALA A 26 8.20 19.40 6.51
C ALA A 26 8.32 17.91 6.88
N ASN A 27 7.21 17.26 7.25
CA ASN A 27 7.20 15.82 7.54
C ASN A 27 7.56 14.97 6.32
N LEU A 28 7.07 15.34 5.12
CA LEU A 28 7.42 14.63 3.89
C LEU A 28 8.91 14.79 3.55
N GLU A 29 9.48 15.97 3.82
CA GLU A 29 10.91 16.20 3.63
C GLU A 29 11.75 15.36 4.60
N PHE A 30 11.36 15.31 5.87
CA PHE A 30 12.00 14.44 6.86
C PHE A 30 11.94 12.96 6.43
N PHE A 31 10.75 12.47 6.06
CA PHE A 31 10.56 11.10 5.58
C PHE A 31 11.45 10.79 4.38
N ARG A 32 11.50 11.68 3.39
CA ARG A 32 12.33 11.50 2.19
C ARG A 32 13.82 11.45 2.54
N THR A 33 14.25 12.30 3.47
CA THR A 33 15.67 12.45 3.83
C THR A 33 16.17 11.29 4.67
N TYR A 34 15.37 10.81 5.62
CA TYR A 34 15.82 9.88 6.65
C TYR A 34 15.15 8.51 6.57
N ASP A 35 13.83 8.46 6.39
CA ASP A 35 13.07 7.21 6.51
C ASP A 35 13.06 6.38 5.21
N ALA A 36 12.85 7.03 4.06
CA ALA A 36 12.78 6.34 2.78
C ALA A 36 14.10 5.62 2.41
N PRO A 37 15.29 6.20 2.61
CA PRO A 37 16.56 5.49 2.40
C PRO A 37 16.73 4.31 3.35
N ALA A 38 16.36 4.48 4.63
CA ALA A 38 16.43 3.42 5.62
C ALA A 38 15.53 2.23 5.22
N ALA A 39 14.27 2.50 4.88
CA ALA A 39 13.32 1.48 4.41
C ALA A 39 13.81 0.77 3.14
N HIS A 40 14.37 1.51 2.19
CA HIS A 40 14.91 0.95 0.95
C HIS A 40 16.15 0.07 1.18
N SER A 41 16.98 0.40 2.17
CA SER A 41 18.18 -0.38 2.50
C SER A 41 17.90 -1.63 3.34
N TYR A 42 16.72 -1.72 3.95
CA TYR A 42 16.36 -2.82 4.83
C TYR A 42 16.10 -4.11 4.06
N ARG A 43 16.64 -5.23 4.55
CA ARG A 43 16.36 -6.57 4.03
C ARG A 43 15.42 -7.31 4.97
N LEU A 44 14.22 -7.62 4.48
CA LEU A 44 13.24 -8.42 5.21
C LEU A 44 13.80 -9.83 5.49
N ASP A 45 13.62 -10.30 6.72
CA ASP A 45 13.80 -11.71 7.07
C ASP A 45 12.59 -12.52 6.58
N ILE A 46 12.70 -13.04 5.35
CA ILE A 46 11.62 -13.79 4.71
C ILE A 46 11.33 -15.09 5.48
N ALA A 47 12.34 -15.74 6.07
CA ALA A 47 12.13 -16.97 6.81
C ALA A 47 11.30 -16.72 8.07
N ALA A 48 11.62 -15.66 8.81
CA ALA A 48 10.83 -15.23 9.98
C ALA A 48 9.40 -14.85 9.59
N LEU A 49 9.21 -14.11 8.49
CA LEU A 49 7.88 -13.74 8.00
C LEU A 49 7.05 -14.97 7.60
N SER A 50 7.66 -15.93 6.90
CA SER A 50 6.98 -17.18 6.51
C SER A 50 6.62 -18.07 7.71
N ALA A 51 7.43 -18.04 8.79
CA ALA A 51 7.20 -18.82 9.99
C ALA A 51 6.24 -18.16 10.99
N ALA A 52 5.92 -16.87 10.81
CA ALA A 52 5.00 -16.15 11.69
C ALA A 52 3.58 -16.74 11.64
N ALA A 53 2.96 -16.93 12.80
CA ALA A 53 1.56 -17.34 12.88
C ALA A 53 0.58 -16.25 12.41
N THR A 54 1.05 -15.00 12.33
CA THR A 54 0.25 -13.87 11.86
C THR A 54 -0.06 -14.02 10.37
N ARG A 55 -1.32 -13.82 10.01
CA ARG A 55 -1.74 -13.72 8.61
C ARG A 55 -1.13 -12.48 7.95
N ILE A 56 -0.31 -12.69 6.93
CA ILE A 56 0.28 -11.61 6.10
C ILE A 56 -0.40 -11.64 4.72
N VAL A 57 -0.94 -10.50 4.31
CA VAL A 57 -1.57 -10.32 2.98
C VAL A 57 -0.79 -9.27 2.19
N PRO A 58 0.11 -9.68 1.28
CA PRO A 58 0.75 -8.77 0.34
C PRO A 58 -0.27 -8.20 -0.64
N ALA A 59 -0.30 -6.87 -0.76
CA ALA A 59 -1.34 -6.19 -1.49
C ALA A 59 -0.85 -4.87 -2.09
N GLY A 60 -1.53 -4.42 -3.15
CA GLY A 60 -1.26 -3.16 -3.81
C GLY A 60 -2.46 -2.60 -4.55
N GLY A 61 -2.39 -1.31 -4.90
CA GLY A 61 -3.43 -0.65 -5.66
C GLY A 61 -3.43 -1.10 -7.13
N ARG A 62 -4.61 -1.41 -7.68
CA ARG A 62 -4.80 -1.81 -9.08
C ARG A 62 -4.38 -0.76 -10.12
N THR A 63 -4.32 0.53 -9.75
CA THR A 63 -3.92 1.64 -10.64
C THR A 63 -2.52 2.17 -10.35
N SER A 64 -1.67 1.41 -9.64
CA SER A 64 -0.27 1.76 -9.37
C SER A 64 0.71 0.64 -9.75
N GLN A 65 0.42 -0.14 -10.79
CA GLN A 65 1.22 -1.29 -11.18
C GLN A 65 2.64 -0.90 -11.61
N GLU A 66 2.83 0.30 -12.15
CA GLU A 66 4.13 0.85 -12.53
C GLU A 66 4.99 1.31 -11.33
N MET A 67 4.42 1.33 -10.13
CA MET A 67 5.11 1.82 -8.94
C MET A 67 5.98 0.73 -8.31
N TRP A 68 7.19 1.13 -7.92
CA TRP A 68 8.12 0.22 -7.23
C TRP A 68 7.53 -0.37 -5.94
N THR A 69 6.64 0.35 -5.25
CA THR A 69 5.96 -0.15 -4.05
C THR A 69 4.99 -1.29 -4.37
N HIS A 70 4.31 -1.24 -5.53
CA HIS A 70 3.47 -2.33 -6.01
C HIS A 70 4.32 -3.56 -6.35
N HIS A 71 5.38 -3.38 -7.16
CA HIS A 71 6.32 -4.45 -7.47
C HIS A 71 6.96 -5.07 -6.21
N SER A 72 7.24 -4.27 -5.18
CA SER A 72 7.80 -4.76 -3.91
C SER A 72 6.81 -5.66 -3.18
N ALA A 73 5.52 -5.32 -3.21
CA ALA A 73 4.46 -6.12 -2.60
C ALA A 73 4.19 -7.42 -3.39
N GLU A 74 4.23 -7.38 -4.72
CA GLU A 74 4.20 -8.60 -5.56
C GLU A 74 5.40 -9.51 -5.26
N ALA A 75 6.61 -8.97 -5.23
CA ALA A 75 7.81 -9.74 -4.91
C ALA A 75 7.76 -10.34 -3.49
N LEU A 76 7.12 -9.67 -2.54
CA LEU A 76 6.86 -10.24 -1.21
C LEU A 76 5.86 -11.39 -1.27
N ALA A 77 4.79 -11.27 -2.08
CA ALA A 77 3.81 -12.33 -2.30
C ALA A 77 4.49 -13.61 -2.80
N ASP A 78 5.32 -13.48 -3.84
CA ASP A 78 6.08 -14.60 -4.42
C ASP A 78 6.99 -15.26 -3.38
N ARG A 79 7.73 -14.45 -2.61
CA ARG A 79 8.67 -14.94 -1.60
C ARG A 79 7.98 -15.67 -0.44
N LEU A 80 6.76 -15.26 -0.10
CA LEU A 80 5.96 -15.89 0.95
C LEU A 80 5.10 -17.05 0.41
N GLY A 81 5.07 -17.28 -0.91
CA GLY A 81 4.15 -18.25 -1.53
C GLY A 81 2.68 -17.89 -1.28
N ARG A 82 2.34 -16.60 -1.23
CA ARG A 82 0.99 -16.08 -0.97
C ARG A 82 0.44 -15.41 -2.23
N ALA A 83 -0.88 -15.40 -2.37
CA ALA A 83 -1.51 -14.62 -3.42
C ALA A 83 -1.32 -13.11 -3.17
N PHE A 84 -0.98 -12.38 -4.23
CA PHE A 84 -1.03 -10.93 -4.23
C PHE A 84 -2.49 -10.46 -4.34
N VAL A 85 -2.87 -9.46 -3.55
CA VAL A 85 -4.24 -8.96 -3.49
C VAL A 85 -4.33 -7.52 -4.00
N GLU A 86 -5.16 -7.30 -5.02
CA GLU A 86 -5.44 -5.95 -5.49
C GLU A 86 -6.47 -5.23 -4.60
N PHE A 87 -6.19 -3.94 -4.37
CA PHE A 87 -7.07 -2.97 -3.73
C PHE A 87 -7.48 -1.86 -4.72
N PRO A 88 -8.60 -1.16 -4.46
CA PRO A 88 -9.04 -0.02 -5.27
C PRO A 88 -8.02 1.12 -5.29
N GLY A 89 -7.91 1.80 -6.44
CA GLY A 89 -7.02 2.93 -6.66
C GLY A 89 -5.54 2.54 -6.73
N GLY A 90 -4.68 3.53 -6.51
CA GLY A 90 -3.21 3.39 -6.55
C GLY A 90 -2.57 3.43 -5.16
N HIS A 91 -1.38 4.03 -5.05
CA HIS A 91 -0.63 4.12 -3.79
C HIS A 91 -1.42 4.79 -2.64
N ASN A 92 -2.30 5.74 -2.99
CA ASN A 92 -3.16 6.46 -2.05
C ASN A 92 -4.58 5.89 -1.95
N GLY A 93 -4.80 4.62 -2.30
CA GLY A 93 -6.10 3.95 -2.26
C GLY A 93 -6.92 4.21 -0.99
N PRO A 94 -6.37 4.07 0.24
CA PRO A 94 -7.10 4.37 1.48
C PRO A 94 -7.62 5.81 1.58
N MET A 95 -6.89 6.76 0.98
CA MET A 95 -7.24 8.18 1.03
C MET A 95 -8.25 8.55 -0.07
N LEU A 96 -8.10 7.98 -1.27
CA LEU A 96 -8.87 8.35 -2.46
C LEU A 96 -10.11 7.48 -2.68
N HIS A 97 -10.13 6.25 -2.17
CA HIS A 97 -11.25 5.32 -2.25
C HIS A 97 -11.62 4.77 -0.86
N PRO A 98 -11.90 5.63 0.14
CA PRO A 98 -12.05 5.18 1.52
C PRO A 98 -13.14 4.12 1.70
N ARG A 99 -14.29 4.24 1.02
CA ARG A 99 -15.37 3.24 1.16
C ARG A 99 -15.02 1.93 0.47
N ALA A 100 -14.55 1.98 -0.78
CA ALA A 100 -14.20 0.78 -1.52
C ALA A 100 -12.99 0.06 -0.89
N PHE A 101 -12.00 0.81 -0.41
CA PHE A 101 -10.84 0.27 0.30
C PHE A 101 -11.28 -0.39 1.61
N ALA A 102 -12.12 0.26 2.42
CA ALA A 102 -12.60 -0.32 3.67
C ALA A 102 -13.45 -1.58 3.44
N GLN A 103 -14.30 -1.60 2.41
CA GLN A 103 -15.03 -2.80 2.03
C GLN A 103 -14.08 -3.93 1.65
N ARG A 104 -13.15 -3.66 0.74
CA ARG A 104 -12.16 -4.65 0.29
C ARG A 104 -11.31 -5.17 1.45
N LEU A 105 -10.93 -4.30 2.39
CA LEU A 105 -10.19 -4.69 3.58
C LEU A 105 -10.98 -5.66 4.44
N ARG A 106 -12.30 -5.41 4.63
CA ARG A 106 -13.19 -6.34 5.35
C ARG A 106 -13.34 -7.66 4.62
N ASP A 107 -13.48 -7.68 3.30
CA ASP A 107 -13.57 -8.93 2.55
C ASP A 107 -12.27 -9.73 2.72
N VAL A 108 -11.13 -9.08 2.50
CA VAL A 108 -9.81 -9.72 2.56
C VAL A 108 -9.49 -10.25 3.96
N LEU A 109 -9.76 -9.48 5.02
CA LEU A 109 -9.42 -9.86 6.38
C LEU A 109 -10.53 -10.64 7.11
N GLY A 110 -11.79 -10.44 6.70
CA GLY A 110 -12.98 -11.00 7.35
C GLY A 110 -13.43 -12.36 6.83
N ASP A 111 -12.88 -12.85 5.71
CA ASP A 111 -13.12 -14.20 5.17
C ASP A 111 -12.46 -15.33 6.02
N GLU A 112 -12.48 -15.20 7.35
CA GLU A 112 -12.18 -16.29 8.30
C GLU A 112 -13.47 -16.95 8.83
N GLN A 113 -14.39 -17.31 7.94
CA GLN A 113 -15.41 -18.32 8.24
C GLN A 113 -15.56 -19.28 7.07
N GLY A 114 -14.81 -20.39 7.11
CA GLY A 114 -15.00 -21.48 6.15
C GLY A 114 -13.78 -22.37 5.91
N THR A 115 -13.23 -23.00 6.94
CA THR A 115 -12.65 -24.36 6.92
C THR A 115 -12.69 -24.90 8.35
#